data_AF-A0A4Z1HQA2-F1
#
_entry.id   AF-A0A4Z1HQA2-F1
#
_cell.length_a   1.000
_cell.length_b   1.000
_cell.length_c   1.000
_cell.angle_alpha   90.00
_cell.angle_beta   90.00
_cell.angle_gamma   90.00
#
_symmetry.space_group_name_H-M   'P 1'
#
loop_
_entity.id
_entity.type
_entity.pdbx_description
1 polymer ?
#
loop_
_entity_poly.entity_id
_entity_poly.type
_entity_poly.pdbx_seq_one_letter_code
_entity_poly.pdbx_strand_id
1 'polypeptide(L)'
;MCRPANVARYYCDNSADAHRYQPNQWWDGCDHQHNPELRNQNFLESPERRPCRYSLNPPLPDDICPAHRAEYGDADSNTIQRNMSALLERLREAGNYRELATGAPEIREHAYFDVLYYFRWLNPNTNKNERFAEYGDHPQHPRRPRNWGSRTQMNEYYRVLKDLDSTIIRNEVDAEEAGLARPNVMRRLLFQLYRAKIEYQEAWMGLNRLLAPEI
;
A
#
# COMPACT_ATOMS: atom_id res chain seq x y z
N MET A 1 -15.58 -8.63 19.15
CA MET A 1 -14.85 -8.03 18.01
C MET A 1 -14.27 -9.14 17.15
N CYS A 2 -14.18 -8.97 15.83
CA CYS A 2 -13.55 -9.98 14.96
C CYS A 2 -12.04 -10.04 15.25
N ARG A 3 -11.43 -11.19 15.01
CA ARG A 3 -9.98 -11.38 15.18
C ARG A 3 -9.33 -11.70 13.83
N PRO A 4 -8.13 -11.17 13.52
CA PRO A 4 -7.39 -11.60 12.33
C PRO A 4 -7.08 -13.10 12.47
N ALA A 5 -7.48 -13.89 11.48
CA ALA A 5 -7.22 -15.34 11.46
C ALA A 5 -5.83 -15.66 10.89
N ASN A 6 -5.34 -14.81 9.99
CA ASN A 6 -3.96 -14.82 9.50
C ASN A 6 -3.34 -13.43 9.66
N VAL A 7 -2.00 -13.39 9.68
CA VAL A 7 -1.23 -12.15 9.67
C VAL A 7 -0.03 -12.37 8.75
N ALA A 8 0.11 -11.51 7.74
CA ALA A 8 1.30 -11.50 6.90
C ALA A 8 2.50 -11.04 7.74
N ARG A 9 3.46 -11.94 7.97
CA ARG A 9 4.70 -11.65 8.71
C ARG A 9 5.83 -11.16 7.82
N TYR A 10 5.73 -11.41 6.52
CA TYR A 10 6.82 -11.18 5.58
C TYR A 10 6.38 -10.38 4.35
N TYR A 11 7.29 -9.59 3.80
CA TYR A 11 7.23 -9.00 2.46
C TYR A 11 7.79 -10.00 1.44
N CYS A 12 6.98 -10.40 0.46
CA CYS A 12 7.30 -11.48 -0.46
C CYS A 12 6.68 -11.23 -1.84
N ASP A 13 7.31 -11.77 -2.88
CA ASP A 13 6.70 -11.93 -4.18
C ASP A 13 5.73 -13.13 -4.12
N ASN A 14 4.45 -12.82 -3.99
CA ASN A 14 3.43 -13.86 -3.87
C ASN A 14 3.19 -14.61 -5.18
N SER A 15 3.64 -14.08 -6.32
CA SER A 15 3.55 -14.74 -7.63
C SER A 15 4.59 -15.86 -7.77
N ALA A 16 5.80 -15.66 -7.22
CA ALA A 16 6.87 -16.64 -7.21
C ALA A 16 6.78 -17.63 -6.03
N ASP A 17 6.36 -17.16 -4.86
CA ASP A 17 6.38 -17.94 -3.59
C ASP A 17 5.11 -18.78 -3.35
N ALA A 18 4.36 -19.14 -4.40
CA ALA A 18 3.13 -19.97 -4.33
C ALA A 18 2.09 -19.49 -3.29
N HIS A 19 1.96 -18.16 -3.12
CA HIS A 19 1.12 -17.54 -2.08
C HIS A 19 1.39 -18.03 -0.65
N ARG A 20 2.60 -18.55 -0.37
CA ARG A 20 2.99 -19.05 0.97
C ARG A 20 2.82 -18.01 2.08
N TYR A 21 2.79 -16.74 1.70
CA TYR A 21 2.58 -15.58 2.56
C TYR A 21 1.32 -14.79 2.11
N GLN A 22 0.16 -15.47 2.17
CA GLN A 22 -1.13 -15.02 1.66
C GLN A 22 -1.43 -13.51 1.88
N PRO A 23 -1.58 -12.71 0.81
CA PRO A 23 -1.82 -11.27 0.93
C PRO A 23 -3.24 -10.96 1.40
N ASN A 24 -4.17 -11.89 1.18
CA ASN A 24 -5.56 -11.72 1.56
C ASN A 24 -5.72 -11.88 3.07
N GLN A 25 -6.55 -11.01 3.65
CA GLN A 25 -6.82 -11.03 5.07
C GLN A 25 -8.07 -11.86 5.39
N TRP A 26 -7.88 -12.84 6.26
CA TRP A 26 -8.94 -13.66 6.83
C TRP A 26 -9.28 -13.22 8.25
N TRP A 27 -10.53 -13.40 8.63
CA TRP A 27 -11.08 -12.97 9.90
C TRP A 27 -11.88 -14.09 10.54
N ASP A 28 -11.72 -14.25 11.85
CA ASP A 28 -12.63 -15.01 12.68
C ASP A 28 -13.75 -14.07 13.13
N GLY A 29 -14.96 -14.36 12.65
CA GLY A 29 -16.15 -13.55 12.88
C GLY A 29 -16.58 -13.53 14.33
N CYS A 30 -17.00 -12.34 14.79
CA CYS A 30 -17.49 -12.15 16.14
C CYS A 30 -18.94 -12.63 16.29
N ASP A 31 -19.32 -13.09 17.48
CA ASP A 31 -20.71 -13.44 17.85
C ASP A 31 -21.71 -12.30 17.57
N HIS A 32 -21.27 -11.05 17.79
CA HIS A 32 -22.01 -9.83 17.52
C HIS A 32 -21.78 -9.26 16.10
N GLN A 33 -21.35 -10.07 15.14
CA GLN A 33 -21.10 -9.60 13.78
C GLN A 33 -22.39 -9.10 13.11
N HIS A 34 -22.28 -7.97 12.41
CA HIS A 34 -23.43 -7.30 11.79
C HIS A 34 -24.08 -8.17 10.71
N ASN A 35 -23.25 -8.79 9.85
CA ASN A 35 -23.70 -9.83 8.94
C ASN A 35 -23.86 -11.17 9.71
N PRO A 36 -25.08 -11.70 9.87
CA PRO A 36 -25.31 -12.95 10.61
C PRO A 36 -24.59 -14.17 10.02
N GLU A 37 -24.40 -14.21 8.70
CA GLU A 37 -23.73 -15.32 8.01
C GLU A 37 -22.25 -15.44 8.39
N LEU A 38 -21.64 -14.34 8.86
CA LEU A 38 -20.23 -14.29 9.23
C LEU A 38 -20.01 -14.56 10.73
N ARG A 39 -21.07 -14.71 11.54
CA ARG A 39 -20.94 -14.89 13.00
C ARG A 39 -20.26 -16.23 13.31
N ASN A 40 -19.17 -16.18 14.07
CA ASN A 40 -18.36 -17.35 14.43
C ASN A 40 -17.88 -18.17 13.21
N GLN A 41 -17.85 -17.56 12.02
CA GLN A 41 -17.31 -18.16 10.80
C GLN A 41 -15.99 -17.50 10.45
N ASN A 42 -15.11 -18.27 9.83
CA ASN A 42 -13.91 -17.73 9.20
C ASN A 42 -14.29 -17.17 7.82
N PHE A 43 -13.87 -15.94 7.51
CA PHE A 43 -14.19 -15.30 6.22
C PHE A 43 -13.04 -14.47 5.68
N LEU A 44 -12.98 -14.40 4.34
CA LEU A 44 -12.09 -13.53 3.61
C LEU A 44 -12.65 -12.11 3.57
N GLU A 45 -11.81 -11.12 3.88
CA GLU A 45 -12.21 -9.71 3.85
C GLU A 45 -12.57 -9.26 2.43
N SER A 46 -13.80 -8.76 2.24
CA SER A 46 -14.28 -8.18 0.98
C SER A 46 -15.21 -7.00 1.26
N PRO A 47 -15.53 -6.14 0.28
CA PRO A 47 -16.46 -5.03 0.48
C PRO A 47 -17.78 -5.44 1.15
N GLU A 48 -18.26 -6.65 0.87
CA GLU A 48 -19.48 -7.27 1.41
C GLU A 48 -19.24 -8.06 2.71
N ARG A 49 -18.00 -8.49 2.95
CA ARG A 49 -17.61 -9.33 4.09
C ARG A 49 -16.54 -8.63 4.93
N ARG A 50 -16.98 -7.67 5.76
CA ARG A 50 -16.11 -6.82 6.58
C ARG A 50 -16.06 -7.28 8.04
N PRO A 51 -14.94 -7.11 8.76
CA PRO A 51 -14.89 -7.32 10.20
C PRO A 51 -15.73 -6.29 10.97
N CYS A 52 -16.10 -6.64 12.22
CA CYS A 52 -16.81 -5.75 13.14
C CYS A 52 -16.07 -4.38 13.22
N ARG A 53 -16.77 -3.23 13.20
CA ARG A 53 -16.19 -1.85 13.04
C ARG A 53 -14.95 -1.54 13.90
N TYR A 54 -14.94 -2.01 15.14
CA TYR A 54 -13.87 -1.75 16.12
C TYR A 54 -12.80 -2.86 16.20
N SER A 55 -12.83 -3.83 15.30
CA SER A 55 -11.82 -4.89 15.28
C SER A 55 -10.45 -4.27 15.02
N LEU A 56 -9.41 -4.74 15.70
CA LEU A 56 -8.05 -4.27 15.46
C LEU A 56 -7.58 -4.69 14.06
N ASN A 57 -6.76 -3.86 13.41
CA ASN A 57 -6.10 -4.28 12.17
C ASN A 57 -5.05 -5.34 12.45
N PRO A 58 -4.80 -6.23 11.48
CA PRO A 58 -3.58 -7.01 11.49
C PRO A 58 -2.36 -6.07 11.53
N PRO A 59 -1.28 -6.43 12.24
CA PRO A 59 -0.04 -5.67 12.14
C PRO A 59 0.48 -5.71 10.68
N LEU A 60 1.21 -4.67 10.30
CA LEU A 60 1.97 -4.71 9.04
C LEU A 60 3.09 -5.76 9.20
N PRO A 61 3.48 -6.45 8.11
CA PRO A 61 4.66 -7.28 8.09
C PRO A 61 5.84 -6.43 8.55
N ASP A 62 6.77 -7.06 9.25
CA ASP A 62 7.92 -6.38 9.83
C ASP A 62 9.23 -6.90 9.28
N ASP A 63 9.21 -7.90 8.40
CA ASP A 63 10.41 -8.47 7.80
C ASP A 63 10.20 -8.86 6.32
N ILE A 64 11.29 -9.14 5.60
CA ILE A 64 11.23 -9.72 4.25
C ILE A 64 11.22 -11.26 4.33
N CYS A 65 10.75 -11.93 3.28
CA CYS A 65 10.70 -13.39 3.26
C CYS A 65 12.11 -14.01 3.36
N PRO A 66 12.27 -15.17 4.02
CA PRO A 66 13.57 -15.83 4.14
C PRO A 66 14.26 -16.14 2.81
N ALA A 67 13.49 -16.43 1.75
CA ALA A 67 14.04 -16.68 0.41
C ALA A 67 14.70 -15.41 -0.17
N HIS A 68 14.00 -14.26 -0.13
CA HIS A 68 14.56 -12.99 -0.56
C HIS A 68 15.74 -12.55 0.33
N ARG A 69 15.71 -12.83 1.65
CA ARG A 69 16.88 -12.54 2.50
C ARG A 69 18.10 -13.38 2.11
N ALA A 70 17.90 -14.64 1.75
CA ALA A 70 18.97 -15.49 1.24
C ALA A 70 19.50 -15.01 -0.13
N GLU A 71 18.64 -14.46 -0.97
CA GLU A 71 19.00 -13.91 -2.30
C GLU A 71 19.81 -12.62 -2.20
N TYR A 72 19.33 -11.62 -1.45
CA TYR A 72 19.95 -10.29 -1.40
C TYR A 72 20.99 -10.12 -0.29
N GLY A 73 20.98 -11.00 0.72
CA GLY A 73 21.80 -10.84 1.92
C GLY A 73 21.31 -9.71 2.83
N ASP A 74 21.89 -9.63 4.04
CA ASP A 74 21.33 -8.82 5.13
C ASP A 74 21.29 -7.31 4.84
N ALA A 75 22.32 -6.75 4.20
CA ALA A 75 22.42 -5.31 3.97
C ALA A 75 21.29 -4.78 3.07
N ASP A 76 21.08 -5.44 1.93
CA ASP A 76 20.06 -5.07 0.96
C ASP A 76 18.66 -5.40 1.49
N SER A 77 18.52 -6.56 2.15
CA SER A 77 17.30 -6.96 2.84
C SER A 77 16.81 -5.94 3.87
N ASN A 78 17.73 -5.42 4.68
CA ASN A 78 17.43 -4.40 5.67
C ASN A 78 17.03 -3.06 5.02
N THR A 79 17.62 -2.74 3.87
CA THR A 79 17.24 -1.55 3.07
C THR A 79 15.81 -1.69 2.55
N ILE A 80 15.48 -2.84 1.96
CA ILE A 80 14.13 -3.17 1.48
C ILE A 80 13.13 -3.08 2.65
N GLN A 81 13.41 -3.78 3.75
CA GLN A 81 12.54 -3.82 4.94
C GLN A 81 12.22 -2.42 5.48
N ARG A 82 13.22 -1.54 5.62
CA ARG A 82 13.04 -0.19 6.16
C ARG A 82 12.19 0.69 5.25
N ASN A 83 12.50 0.69 3.96
CA ASN A 83 11.74 1.48 2.98
C ASN A 83 10.30 0.97 2.86
N MET A 84 10.12 -0.36 2.84
CA MET A 84 8.79 -0.96 2.79
C MET A 84 7.96 -0.61 4.03
N SER A 85 8.57 -0.68 5.22
CA SER A 85 7.91 -0.36 6.48
C SER A 85 7.46 1.11 6.52
N ALA A 86 8.29 2.04 6.04
CA ALA A 86 7.93 3.44 5.96
C ALA A 86 6.76 3.67 4.98
N LEU A 87 6.83 3.09 3.78
CA LEU A 87 5.81 3.24 2.74
C LEU A 87 4.46 2.64 3.18
N LEU A 88 4.45 1.43 3.73
CA LEU A 88 3.20 0.82 4.20
C LEU A 88 2.59 1.57 5.37
N GLU A 89 3.38 2.18 6.25
CA GLU A 89 2.84 3.02 7.31
C GLU A 89 2.13 4.25 6.72
N ARG A 90 2.68 4.87 5.66
CA ARG A 90 2.01 5.98 4.96
C ARG A 90 0.73 5.53 4.27
N LEU A 91 0.76 4.38 3.60
CA LEU A 91 -0.44 3.80 2.95
C LEU A 91 -1.51 3.45 3.97
N ARG A 92 -1.12 2.93 5.15
CA ARG A 92 -2.03 2.62 6.25
C ARG A 92 -2.67 3.89 6.82
N GLU A 93 -1.91 4.97 6.99
CA GLU A 93 -2.42 6.28 7.38
C GLU A 93 -3.41 6.85 6.34
N ALA A 94 -3.04 6.83 5.05
CA ALA A 94 -3.89 7.24 3.93
C ALA A 94 -5.19 6.43 3.85
N GLY A 95 -5.13 5.15 4.25
CA GLY A 95 -6.26 4.27 4.42
C GLY A 95 -7.18 4.60 5.60
N ASN A 96 -6.95 5.69 6.35
CA ASN A 96 -7.58 5.97 7.64
C ASN A 96 -7.54 4.77 8.60
N TYR A 97 -6.46 3.99 8.51
CA TYR A 97 -6.33 2.73 9.20
C TYR A 97 -7.47 1.73 8.93
N ARG A 98 -8.36 1.85 7.90
CA ARG A 98 -9.12 0.69 7.33
C ARG A 98 -10.09 0.98 6.15
N GLU A 99 -9.90 0.25 5.04
CA GLU A 99 -10.86 -0.48 4.16
C GLU A 99 -9.96 -1.23 3.15
N LEU A 100 -9.98 -2.54 2.88
CA LEU A 100 -10.04 -3.71 3.73
C LEU A 100 -8.68 -4.45 3.54
N ALA A 101 -7.83 -4.42 4.57
CA ALA A 101 -6.47 -4.99 4.64
C ALA A 101 -5.50 -4.72 3.47
N THR A 102 -5.46 -3.53 2.86
CA THR A 102 -4.62 -2.36 3.28
C THR A 102 -4.73 -1.25 2.22
N GLY A 103 -5.88 -1.16 1.57
CA GLY A 103 -6.18 -0.12 0.62
C GLY A 103 -6.69 -0.62 -0.72
N ALA A 104 -6.50 0.18 -1.76
CA ALA A 104 -6.83 -0.17 -3.13
C ALA A 104 -6.30 -1.57 -3.50
N PRO A 105 -6.99 -2.30 -4.41
CA PRO A 105 -6.54 -3.61 -4.84
C PRO A 105 -5.04 -3.63 -5.18
N GLU A 106 -4.33 -4.64 -4.67
CA GLU A 106 -2.91 -4.93 -4.97
C GLU A 106 -1.89 -3.85 -4.55
N ILE A 107 -2.31 -2.76 -3.89
CA ILE A 107 -1.43 -1.62 -3.61
C ILE A 107 -0.18 -1.99 -2.79
N ARG A 108 -0.29 -2.95 -1.88
CA ARG A 108 0.87 -3.44 -1.10
C ARG A 108 1.87 -4.18 -1.97
N GLU A 109 1.36 -4.99 -2.88
CA GLU A 109 2.16 -5.85 -3.74
C GLU A 109 2.92 -4.96 -4.73
N HIS A 110 2.24 -3.96 -5.30
CA HIS A 110 2.88 -2.95 -6.13
C HIS A 110 3.91 -2.13 -5.34
N ALA A 111 3.58 -1.70 -4.12
CA ALA A 111 4.53 -1.01 -3.26
C ALA A 111 5.76 -1.88 -2.95
N TYR A 112 5.56 -3.18 -2.72
CA TYR A 112 6.63 -4.12 -2.46
C TYR A 112 7.52 -4.30 -3.69
N PHE A 113 6.94 -4.53 -4.87
CA PHE A 113 7.70 -4.65 -6.10
C PHE A 113 8.50 -3.40 -6.42
N ASP A 114 7.94 -2.22 -6.20
CA ASP A 114 8.65 -0.97 -6.46
C ASP A 114 9.83 -0.79 -5.51
N VAL A 115 9.66 -1.12 -4.21
CA VAL A 115 10.78 -1.10 -3.27
C VAL A 115 11.80 -2.17 -3.62
N LEU A 116 11.36 -3.41 -3.87
CA LEU A 116 12.20 -4.56 -4.17
C LEU A 116 13.04 -4.34 -5.43
N TYR A 117 12.47 -3.73 -6.46
CA TYR A 117 13.17 -3.57 -7.74
C TYR A 117 14.12 -2.36 -7.72
N TYR A 118 13.78 -1.30 -6.98
CA TYR A 118 14.56 -0.06 -6.96
C TYR A 118 15.34 0.20 -5.66
N PHE A 119 15.46 -0.77 -4.74
CA PHE A 119 16.04 -0.55 -3.41
C PHE A 119 17.46 0.05 -3.44
N ARG A 120 18.26 -0.27 -4.47
CA ARG A 120 19.62 0.25 -4.67
C ARG A 120 19.70 1.78 -4.78
N TRP A 121 18.59 2.43 -5.13
CA TRP A 121 18.48 3.88 -5.26
C TRP A 121 17.90 4.55 -4.00
N LEU A 122 17.37 3.75 -3.08
CA LEU A 122 16.74 4.21 -1.84
C LEU A 122 17.77 4.43 -0.73
N ASN A 123 17.35 5.14 0.32
CA ASN A 123 18.18 5.33 1.49
C ASN A 123 18.21 4.05 2.34
N PRO A 124 19.38 3.48 2.67
CA PRO A 124 19.47 2.31 3.55
C PRO A 124 19.00 2.61 4.99
N ASN A 125 18.94 3.90 5.36
CA ASN A 125 18.55 4.36 6.69
C ASN A 125 17.22 5.11 6.70
N THR A 126 16.29 4.77 5.80
CA THR A 126 14.95 5.39 5.75
C THR A 126 14.27 5.35 7.12
N ASN A 127 13.76 6.52 7.53
CA ASN A 127 13.01 6.66 8.78
C ASN A 127 11.60 6.09 8.61
N LYS A 128 11.08 5.38 9.62
CA LYS A 128 9.68 4.89 9.63
C LYS A 128 8.64 6.00 9.41
N ASN A 129 8.97 7.24 9.79
CA ASN A 129 8.12 8.41 9.63
C ASN A 129 8.37 9.19 8.34
N GLU A 130 9.14 8.63 7.39
CA GLU A 130 9.38 9.24 6.07
C GLU A 130 8.05 9.58 5.38
N ARG A 131 7.96 10.80 4.85
CA ARG A 131 6.77 11.34 4.18
C ARG A 131 6.91 11.36 2.66
N PHE A 132 8.12 11.09 2.15
CA PHE A 132 8.48 11.13 0.73
C PHE A 132 8.25 12.50 0.09
N ALA A 133 8.30 13.57 0.89
CA ALA A 133 7.96 14.93 0.47
C ALA A 133 9.18 15.77 0.05
N GLU A 134 10.41 15.29 0.30
CA GLU A 134 11.66 16.03 0.04
C GLU A 134 11.74 16.56 -1.40
N TYR A 135 11.30 15.76 -2.37
CA TYR A 135 11.38 16.11 -3.79
C TYR A 135 10.10 16.68 -4.40
N GLY A 136 9.14 17.07 -3.55
CA GLY A 136 7.88 17.66 -3.98
C GLY A 136 7.02 16.71 -4.82
N ASP A 137 6.21 17.30 -5.69
CA ASP A 137 5.30 16.58 -6.59
C ASP A 137 5.89 16.45 -7.99
N HIS A 138 5.49 15.38 -8.70
CA HIS A 138 5.73 15.28 -10.13
C HIS A 138 5.04 16.45 -10.86
N PRO A 139 5.60 16.99 -11.97
CA PRO A 139 4.96 18.08 -12.71
C PRO A 139 3.53 17.79 -13.19
N GLN A 140 3.22 16.50 -13.44
CA GLN A 140 1.88 16.03 -13.82
C GLN A 140 1.04 15.57 -12.63
N HIS A 141 1.51 15.76 -11.40
CA HIS A 141 0.75 15.40 -10.22
C HIS A 141 -0.51 16.27 -10.12
N PRO A 142 -1.71 15.67 -10.05
CA PRO A 142 -2.93 16.45 -9.93
C PRO A 142 -2.94 17.17 -8.59
N ARG A 143 -3.52 18.39 -8.57
CA ARG A 143 -3.70 19.12 -7.31
C ARG A 143 -4.68 18.38 -6.43
N ARG A 144 -4.28 18.13 -5.18
CA ARG A 144 -5.15 17.55 -4.16
C ARG A 144 -6.43 18.38 -4.00
N PRO A 145 -7.63 17.76 -4.10
CA PRO A 145 -8.88 18.47 -3.88
C PRO A 145 -8.95 19.06 -2.46
N ARG A 146 -9.34 20.34 -2.32
CA ARG A 146 -9.49 21.01 -1.01
C ARG A 146 -10.65 20.42 -0.21
N ASN A 147 -11.70 20.03 -0.91
CA ASN A 147 -12.80 19.23 -0.43
C ASN A 147 -12.86 18.00 -1.32
N TRP A 148 -13.13 16.83 -0.73
CA TRP A 148 -13.31 15.61 -1.52
C TRP A 148 -14.52 15.69 -2.46
N GLY A 149 -15.33 16.76 -2.39
CA GLY A 149 -16.22 17.17 -3.48
C GLY A 149 -17.26 16.12 -3.84
N SER A 150 -17.69 16.14 -5.11
CA SER A 150 -18.57 15.11 -5.67
C SER A 150 -17.78 13.83 -5.99
N ARG A 151 -18.46 12.69 -6.01
CA ARG A 151 -17.88 11.40 -6.41
C ARG A 151 -17.20 11.48 -7.79
N THR A 152 -17.71 12.31 -8.70
CA THR A 152 -17.11 12.55 -10.03
C THR A 152 -15.71 13.16 -9.92
N GLN A 153 -15.54 14.20 -9.10
CA GLN A 153 -14.24 14.84 -8.90
C GLN A 153 -13.22 13.90 -8.25
N MET A 154 -13.66 13.10 -7.26
CA MET A 154 -12.79 12.08 -6.66
C MET A 154 -12.38 11.02 -7.69
N ASN A 155 -13.31 10.57 -8.54
CA ASN A 155 -13.02 9.59 -9.59
C ASN A 155 -12.02 10.11 -10.61
N GLU A 156 -12.12 11.38 -11.01
CA GLU A 156 -11.16 12.01 -11.93
C GLU A 156 -9.77 12.08 -11.29
N TYR A 157 -9.68 12.58 -10.05
CA TYR A 157 -8.43 12.64 -9.30
C TYR A 157 -7.80 11.25 -9.11
N TYR A 158 -8.59 10.25 -8.72
CA TYR A 158 -8.18 8.86 -8.62
C TYR A 158 -7.62 8.31 -9.93
N ARG A 159 -8.26 8.59 -11.07
CA ARG A 159 -7.81 8.13 -12.40
C ARG A 159 -6.48 8.75 -12.80
N VAL A 160 -6.32 10.05 -12.59
CA VAL A 160 -5.07 10.75 -12.92
C VAL A 160 -3.93 10.24 -12.05
N LEU A 161 -4.17 10.03 -10.74
CA LEU A 161 -3.16 9.45 -9.85
C LEU A 161 -2.77 8.02 -10.28
N LYS A 162 -3.75 7.21 -10.67
CA LYS A 162 -3.50 5.85 -11.17
C LYS A 162 -2.60 5.87 -12.41
N ASP A 163 -2.89 6.72 -13.39
CA ASP A 163 -2.08 6.82 -14.60
C ASP A 163 -0.67 7.37 -14.30
N LEU A 164 -0.59 8.33 -13.37
CA LEU A 164 0.66 8.89 -12.90
C LEU A 164 1.57 7.83 -12.24
N ASP A 165 1.01 7.01 -11.34
CA ASP A 165 1.76 5.98 -10.62
C ASP A 165 2.12 4.77 -11.49
N SER A 166 1.19 4.32 -12.34
CA SER A 166 1.34 3.05 -13.07
C SER A 166 1.98 3.20 -14.45
N THR A 167 1.89 4.39 -15.04
CA THR A 167 2.39 4.64 -16.40
C THR A 167 3.48 5.70 -16.39
N ILE A 168 3.15 6.92 -15.99
CA ILE A 168 3.99 8.09 -16.30
C ILE A 168 5.32 8.03 -15.52
N ILE A 169 5.25 8.03 -14.19
CA ILE A 169 6.47 8.01 -13.37
C ILE A 169 7.21 6.69 -13.57
N ARG A 170 6.50 5.57 -13.75
CA ARG A 170 7.12 4.27 -14.01
C ARG A 170 7.98 4.28 -15.28
N ASN A 171 7.44 4.78 -16.38
CA ASN A 171 8.18 4.90 -17.64
C ASN A 171 9.40 5.83 -17.51
N GLU A 172 9.30 6.91 -16.74
CA GLU A 172 10.43 7.80 -16.49
C GLU A 172 11.53 7.13 -15.63
N VAL A 173 11.13 6.34 -14.64
CA VAL A 173 12.06 5.53 -13.83
C VAL A 173 12.77 4.50 -14.71
N ASP A 174 12.03 3.74 -15.53
CA ASP A 174 12.58 2.70 -16.40
C ASP A 174 13.50 3.32 -17.48
N ALA A 175 13.15 4.49 -18.02
CA ALA A 175 13.99 5.19 -18.99
C ALA A 175 15.29 5.74 -18.36
N GLU A 176 15.22 6.27 -17.14
CA GLU A 176 16.42 6.74 -16.42
C GLU A 176 17.33 5.54 -16.06
N GLU A 177 16.75 4.40 -15.67
CA GLU A 177 17.49 3.18 -15.36
C GLU A 177 18.15 2.57 -16.60
N ALA A 178 17.47 2.53 -17.75
CA ALA A 178 18.02 2.04 -19.02
C ALA A 178 19.15 2.92 -19.58
N GLY A 179 19.23 4.17 -19.12
CA GLY A 179 20.30 5.11 -19.46
C GLY A 179 21.54 4.97 -18.57
N LEU A 180 21.97 6.08 -17.99
CA LEU A 180 23.10 6.15 -17.06
C LEU A 180 22.67 6.27 -15.59
N ALA A 181 21.39 6.08 -15.29
CA ALA A 181 20.78 6.07 -13.96
C ALA A 181 21.41 7.05 -12.95
N ARG A 182 21.06 8.34 -13.05
CA ARG A 182 21.59 9.36 -12.14
C ARG A 182 20.95 9.21 -10.77
N PRO A 183 21.72 9.00 -9.68
CA PRO A 183 21.17 8.69 -8.36
C PRO A 183 20.14 9.71 -7.83
N ASN A 184 20.41 11.01 -8.00
CA ASN A 184 19.50 12.06 -7.55
C ASN A 184 18.18 12.10 -8.34
N VAL A 185 18.23 11.76 -9.63
CA VAL A 185 17.03 11.72 -10.48
C VAL A 185 16.19 10.51 -10.13
N MET A 186 16.81 9.33 -10.00
CA MET A 186 16.14 8.11 -9.56
C MET A 186 15.44 8.30 -8.22
N ARG A 187 16.15 8.83 -7.20
CA ARG A 187 15.55 9.03 -5.88
C ARG A 187 14.36 9.99 -5.92
N ARG A 188 14.46 11.08 -6.69
CA ARG A 188 13.35 12.01 -6.89
C ARG A 188 12.13 11.32 -7.50
N LEU A 189 12.32 10.57 -8.58
CA LEU A 189 11.22 9.89 -9.26
C LEU A 189 10.56 8.85 -8.35
N LEU A 190 11.35 8.08 -7.59
CA LEU A 190 10.82 7.09 -6.63
C LEU A 190 10.03 7.75 -5.50
N PHE A 191 10.48 8.90 -4.98
CA PHE A 191 9.71 9.64 -3.96
C PHE A 191 8.39 10.16 -4.54
N GLN A 192 8.41 10.68 -5.76
CA GLN A 192 7.20 11.14 -6.45
C GLN A 192 6.23 9.98 -6.73
N LEU A 193 6.75 8.80 -7.11
CA LEU A 193 5.98 7.57 -7.27
C LEU A 193 5.29 7.16 -5.96
N TYR A 194 6.03 7.16 -4.85
CA TYR A 194 5.48 6.80 -3.54
C TYR A 194 4.43 7.80 -3.05
N ARG A 195 4.62 9.10 -3.30
CA ARG A 195 3.59 10.11 -3.04
C ARG A 195 2.32 9.88 -3.85
N ALA A 196 2.45 9.62 -5.16
CA ALA A 196 1.30 9.33 -6.02
C ALA A 196 0.51 8.13 -5.49
N LYS A 197 1.18 7.05 -5.05
CA LYS A 197 0.52 5.89 -4.44
C LYS A 197 -0.19 6.20 -3.13
N ILE A 198 0.40 7.03 -2.28
CA ILE A 198 -0.21 7.47 -1.00
C ILE A 198 -1.48 8.27 -1.29
N GLU A 199 -1.44 9.23 -2.21
CA GLU A 199 -2.63 10.02 -2.56
C GLU A 199 -3.67 9.19 -3.33
N TYR A 200 -3.23 8.23 -4.15
CA TYR A 200 -4.10 7.25 -4.81
C TYR A 200 -4.89 6.43 -3.79
N GLN A 201 -4.21 6.00 -2.72
CA GLN A 201 -4.83 5.30 -1.61
C GLN A 201 -5.89 6.16 -0.91
N GLU A 202 -5.59 7.43 -0.63
CA GLU A 202 -6.56 8.35 -0.04
C GLU A 202 -7.78 8.57 -0.94
N ALA A 203 -7.57 8.75 -2.25
CA ALA A 203 -8.65 8.94 -3.21
C ALA A 203 -9.55 7.69 -3.30
N TRP A 204 -8.93 6.50 -3.31
CA TRP A 204 -9.67 5.24 -3.29
C TRP A 204 -10.53 5.11 -2.02
N MET A 205 -10.00 5.49 -0.86
CA MET A 205 -10.79 5.54 0.38
C MET A 205 -12.00 6.48 0.26
N GLY A 206 -11.81 7.67 -0.32
CA GLY A 206 -12.90 8.62 -0.54
C GLY A 206 -14.04 8.02 -1.37
N LEU A 207 -13.71 7.20 -2.37
CA LEU A 207 -14.68 6.55 -3.26
C LEU A 207 -15.37 5.33 -2.64
N ASN A 208 -14.72 4.65 -1.69
CA ASN A 208 -15.21 3.39 -1.12
C ASN A 208 -15.78 3.51 0.29
N ARG A 209 -15.68 4.69 0.91
CA ARG A 209 -16.40 5.01 2.16
C ARG A 209 -17.87 4.65 2.01
N LEU A 210 -18.32 3.68 2.81
CA LEU A 210 -19.74 3.45 3.02
C LEU A 210 -20.35 4.76 3.54
N LEU A 211 -21.34 5.29 2.81
CA LEU A 211 -22.25 6.29 3.36
C LEU A 211 -22.84 5.67 4.62
N ALA A 212 -22.72 6.34 5.76
CA ALA A 212 -23.40 5.90 6.96
C ALA A 212 -24.90 5.75 6.64
N PRO A 213 -25.59 4.71 7.12
CA PRO A 213 -27.04 4.71 7.05
C PRO A 213 -27.52 6.01 7.71
N GLU A 214 -28.37 6.75 7.02
CA GLU A 214 -29.06 7.90 7.58
C GLU A 214 -29.75 7.43 8.88
N ILE A 215 -29.37 8.04 10.00
CA ILE A 215 -29.98 7.82 11.32
C ILE A 215 -31.27 8.61 11.36
#